data_AF-A0A1C5GW30-F1
#
_entry.id   AF-A0A1C5GW30-F1
#
_cell.length_a   1.000
_cell.length_b   1.000
_cell.length_c   1.000
_cell.angle_alpha   90.00
_cell.angle_beta   90.00
_cell.angle_gamma   90.00
#
_symmetry.space_group_name_H-M   'P 1'
#
loop_
_entity.id
_entity.type
_entity.pdbx_description
1 polymer ?
#
loop_
_entity_poly.entity_id
_entity_poly.type
_entity_poly.pdbx_seq_one_letter_code
_entity_poly.pdbx_strand_id
1 'polypeptide(L)'
;MDGQENEQRDTGDEGAPASGRARRWASWPWRTGRSGRTGWLRRLGVALAVLAVTLGGVVAGTYAGGHVGTDIGPFRAELDLSPSLRGGTTVDVPPLGALLLNSHDGPTYLTVRLGALDQRRTQALIDDPASISRASQSAVADIRAGVMRLGLKTLGAAVLATLLLAGLVFRDIRRTAWAGGLALVITAGSLGLAAVTMRPQAIEEPRYEGLLVNAPAIVGDARRIANDYTKYAEQLQRLVGNVSQLYTTVSALPVYEPAPGTTRVLHVSDMHLNPTGWQLIRTVVEQFGIDVVIDTGDITDWGSEPEASFVGSIGLLKKPYVYIRGNHDSARTAAAVAQQPNAIVLDNSTTTVAGLTVAGIGDPRFTPDKNTSPAGSGLTKQVAEQVIGAGEKLATTVTGSPRPVNIALVHDPASAGPLSGTCPLVLAGHTHARQVSKLPQVPGKQPTQLFVEGSTGGAGLRGLEGEKPTPLSMSVLYFDQQKMLQAYDDITVGGTGQAQVNLERHIIKDPTQGAEVPVTPTPTRGGPESASPSPTR
;
A
#
# COMPACT_ATOMS: atom_id res chain seq x y z
N MET A 1 -23.35 128.86 -44.02
CA MET A 1 -21.94 128.99 -44.44
C MET A 1 -21.69 127.88 -45.47
N ASP A 2 -22.47 127.81 -46.55
CA ASP A 2 -22.54 128.70 -47.74
C ASP A 2 -21.41 128.32 -48.72
N GLY A 3 -21.62 128.00 -49.99
CA GLY A 3 -22.82 127.98 -50.83
C GLY A 3 -22.47 127.51 -52.26
N GLN A 4 -23.49 127.58 -53.14
CA GLN A 4 -23.47 127.48 -54.62
C GLN A 4 -23.17 126.09 -55.23
N GLU A 5 -23.90 125.54 -56.22
CA GLU A 5 -24.97 126.03 -57.11
C GLU A 5 -25.72 124.84 -57.77
N ASN A 6 -27.04 124.99 -57.93
CA ASN A 6 -28.00 124.54 -58.97
C ASN A 6 -27.40 123.98 -60.29
N GLU A 7 -28.03 123.14 -61.14
CA GLU A 7 -29.43 122.81 -61.47
C GLU A 7 -29.40 121.67 -62.54
N GLN A 8 -30.31 120.68 -62.59
CA GLN A 8 -31.46 120.49 -63.51
C GLN A 8 -31.44 119.03 -64.01
N ARG A 9 -32.49 118.21 -64.12
CA ARG A 9 -33.91 118.21 -63.71
C ARG A 9 -34.41 116.76 -63.93
N ASP A 10 -34.93 116.06 -62.93
CA ASP A 10 -34.09 115.15 -62.15
C ASP A 10 -34.33 113.72 -62.69
N THR A 11 -33.35 113.15 -63.37
CA THR A 11 -33.40 111.82 -63.99
C THR A 11 -32.10 111.10 -63.65
N GLY A 12 -32.18 109.88 -63.15
CA GLY A 12 -30.97 109.11 -62.88
C GLY A 12 -31.26 107.77 -62.24
N ASP A 13 -31.60 106.83 -63.10
CA ASP A 13 -31.77 105.41 -62.89
C ASP A 13 -30.52 104.73 -62.28
N GLU A 14 -30.72 103.45 -61.94
CA GLU A 14 -29.74 102.41 -61.67
C GLU A 14 -29.26 102.18 -60.24
N GLY A 15 -29.49 100.96 -59.77
CA GLY A 15 -28.67 100.36 -58.72
C GLY A 15 -29.37 99.47 -57.68
N ALA A 16 -30.48 98.82 -58.03
CA ALA A 16 -30.70 97.36 -57.97
C ALA A 16 -30.07 96.48 -56.82
N PRO A 17 -30.63 95.30 -56.52
CA PRO A 17 -31.43 95.09 -55.30
C PRO A 17 -31.23 93.68 -54.67
N ALA A 18 -32.25 93.26 -53.91
CA ALA A 18 -32.82 91.89 -53.85
C ALA A 18 -32.13 90.85 -52.94
N SER A 19 -32.80 90.21 -51.97
CA SER A 19 -34.11 89.54 -51.93
C SER A 19 -34.18 88.19 -52.64
N GLY A 20 -34.86 87.22 -52.02
CA GLY A 20 -35.32 85.99 -52.68
C GLY A 20 -35.69 84.90 -51.67
N ARG A 21 -36.76 85.08 -50.90
CA ARG A 21 -38.11 84.50 -51.12
C ARG A 21 -38.19 82.96 -51.07
N ALA A 22 -39.07 82.56 -50.15
CA ALA A 22 -39.63 81.24 -49.91
C ALA A 22 -40.12 80.47 -51.13
N ARG A 23 -40.05 79.13 -51.05
CA ARG A 23 -41.18 78.23 -51.35
C ARG A 23 -41.03 76.90 -50.61
N ARG A 24 -42.16 76.47 -50.05
CA ARG A 24 -42.41 75.20 -49.31
C ARG A 24 -42.00 73.98 -50.13
N TRP A 25 -41.49 72.94 -49.47
CA TRP A 25 -41.88 71.53 -49.63
C TRP A 25 -41.71 70.78 -48.31
N ALA A 26 -42.62 69.84 -48.08
CA ALA A 26 -42.80 69.08 -46.85
C ALA A 26 -41.90 67.83 -46.76
N SER A 27 -41.86 67.29 -45.53
CA SER A 27 -41.42 65.94 -45.11
C SER A 27 -39.96 65.52 -45.31
N TRP A 28 -39.17 65.50 -44.23
CA TRP A 28 -38.91 64.31 -43.39
C TRP A 28 -37.94 64.65 -42.24
N PRO A 29 -38.11 64.12 -41.01
CA PRO A 29 -37.21 64.38 -39.90
C PRO A 29 -36.00 63.43 -39.98
N TRP A 30 -34.81 63.98 -40.16
CA TRP A 30 -33.59 63.22 -39.94
C TRP A 30 -33.35 63.13 -38.43
N ARG A 31 -33.90 62.04 -37.89
CA ARG A 31 -33.70 61.55 -36.53
C ARG A 31 -32.23 61.65 -36.13
N THR A 32 -32.04 62.27 -34.96
CA THR A 32 -30.92 62.07 -34.07
C THR A 32 -30.62 60.58 -33.90
N GLY A 33 -29.44 60.16 -34.36
CA GLY A 33 -29.05 58.75 -34.39
C GLY A 33 -27.59 58.52 -34.01
N ARG A 34 -27.05 59.22 -33.00
CA ARG A 34 -25.68 58.94 -32.50
C ARG A 34 -25.46 59.03 -30.99
N SER A 35 -26.48 59.32 -30.17
CA SER A 35 -26.35 59.35 -28.71
C SER A 35 -26.54 57.99 -28.00
N GLY A 36 -26.98 56.95 -28.72
CA GLY A 36 -27.22 55.61 -28.13
C GLY A 36 -25.95 54.77 -27.91
N ARG A 37 -24.94 54.88 -28.78
CA ARG A 37 -23.73 54.02 -28.72
C ARG A 37 -22.77 54.41 -27.58
N THR A 38 -22.62 55.70 -27.27
CA THR A 38 -21.73 56.18 -26.19
C THR A 38 -22.29 55.92 -24.79
N GLY A 39 -23.61 55.99 -24.63
CA GLY A 39 -24.30 55.63 -23.38
C GLY A 39 -24.21 54.14 -23.05
N TRP A 40 -24.34 53.27 -24.06
CA TRP A 40 -24.16 51.82 -23.91
C TRP A 40 -22.74 51.45 -23.49
N LEU A 41 -21.72 52.01 -24.15
CA LEU A 41 -20.31 51.74 -23.82
C LEU A 41 -19.95 52.19 -22.40
N ARG A 42 -20.46 53.34 -21.93
CA ARG A 42 -20.24 53.82 -20.56
C ARG A 42 -20.95 52.93 -19.53
N ARG A 43 -22.17 52.47 -19.80
CA ARG A 43 -22.90 51.53 -18.93
C ARG A 43 -22.21 50.18 -18.88
N LEU A 44 -21.72 49.68 -20.02
CA LEU A 44 -20.93 48.45 -20.10
C LEU A 44 -19.64 48.57 -19.28
N GLY A 45 -18.92 49.69 -19.40
CA GLY A 45 -17.70 49.94 -18.63
C GLY A 45 -17.95 49.98 -17.12
N VAL A 46 -19.06 50.59 -16.68
CA VAL A 46 -19.44 50.59 -15.25
C VAL A 46 -19.84 49.18 -14.79
N ALA A 47 -20.58 48.42 -15.60
CA ALA A 47 -20.94 47.05 -15.25
C ALA A 47 -19.70 46.14 -15.13
N LEU A 48 -18.76 46.27 -16.08
CA LEU A 48 -17.47 45.55 -16.04
C LEU A 48 -16.63 45.96 -14.82
N ALA A 49 -16.60 47.24 -14.48
CA ALA A 49 -15.90 47.70 -13.29
C ALA A 49 -16.52 47.14 -12.01
N VAL A 50 -17.86 47.14 -11.89
CA VAL A 50 -18.57 46.54 -10.75
C VAL A 50 -18.28 45.04 -10.67
N LEU A 51 -18.30 44.33 -11.79
CA LEU A 51 -17.96 42.91 -11.84
C LEU A 51 -16.52 42.65 -11.40
N ALA A 52 -15.55 43.40 -11.93
CA ALA A 52 -14.13 43.25 -11.60
C ALA A 52 -13.85 43.51 -10.11
N VAL A 53 -14.45 44.57 -9.55
CA VAL A 53 -14.35 44.89 -8.12
C VAL A 53 -15.02 43.81 -7.27
N THR A 54 -16.17 43.29 -7.73
CA THR A 54 -16.86 42.19 -7.03
C THR A 54 -16.01 40.93 -7.00
N LEU A 55 -15.44 40.52 -8.14
CA LEU A 55 -14.56 39.36 -8.21
C LEU A 55 -13.32 39.55 -7.33
N GLY A 56 -12.70 40.73 -7.37
CA GLY A 56 -11.56 41.06 -6.51
C GLY A 56 -11.92 41.01 -5.02
N GLY A 57 -13.07 41.55 -4.63
CA GLY A 57 -13.58 41.53 -3.26
C GLY A 57 -13.92 40.12 -2.78
N VAL A 58 -14.56 39.29 -3.63
CA VAL A 58 -14.88 37.89 -3.32
C VAL A 58 -13.60 37.08 -3.13
N VAL A 59 -12.61 37.22 -4.01
CA VAL A 59 -11.32 36.52 -3.87
C VAL A 59 -10.60 36.95 -2.60
N ALA A 60 -10.48 38.26 -2.36
CA ALA A 60 -9.82 38.79 -1.16
C ALA A 60 -10.51 38.35 0.13
N GLY A 61 -11.85 38.43 0.17
CA GLY A 61 -12.62 37.99 1.33
C GLY A 61 -12.62 36.47 1.51
N THR A 62 -12.49 35.69 0.44
CA THR A 62 -12.32 34.24 0.54
C THR A 62 -10.99 33.89 1.19
N TYR A 63 -9.88 34.51 0.80
CA TYR A 63 -8.59 34.28 1.49
C TYR A 63 -8.59 34.78 2.94
N ALA A 64 -9.27 35.90 3.23
CA ALA A 64 -9.33 36.45 4.58
C ALA A 64 -10.28 35.68 5.52
N GLY A 65 -11.37 35.11 4.99
CA GLY A 65 -12.42 34.45 5.79
C GLY A 65 -12.46 32.94 5.68
N GLY A 66 -11.89 32.38 4.61
CA GLY A 66 -11.94 30.98 4.24
C GLY A 66 -10.96 30.09 4.99
N HIS A 67 -10.79 30.31 6.30
CA HIS A 67 -10.00 29.44 7.16
C HIS A 67 -10.69 29.29 8.53
N VAL A 68 -10.82 28.07 9.04
CA VAL A 68 -11.38 27.77 10.36
C VAL A 68 -10.65 26.58 10.99
N GLY A 69 -10.18 26.74 12.23
CA GLY A 69 -9.74 25.61 13.05
C GLY A 69 -10.92 24.92 13.74
N THR A 70 -10.98 23.60 13.66
CA THR A 70 -11.95 22.77 14.39
C THR A 70 -11.26 21.54 14.94
N ASP A 71 -11.75 21.01 16.03
CA ASP A 71 -11.25 19.74 16.55
C ASP A 71 -12.03 18.59 15.91
N ILE A 72 -11.33 17.53 15.50
CA ILE A 72 -11.93 16.31 14.92
C ILE A 72 -11.34 15.12 15.66
N GLY A 73 -12.10 14.55 16.60
CA GLY A 73 -11.60 13.49 17.47
C GLY A 73 -10.35 13.93 18.25
N PRO A 74 -9.23 13.19 18.19
CA PRO A 74 -7.99 13.56 18.85
C PRO A 74 -7.15 14.57 18.04
N PHE A 75 -7.55 14.92 16.81
CA PHE A 75 -6.78 15.82 15.94
C PHE A 75 -7.31 17.25 16.00
N ARG A 76 -6.39 18.21 15.87
CA ARG A 76 -6.74 19.59 15.54
C ARG A 76 -6.69 19.77 14.03
N ALA A 77 -7.83 20.07 13.42
CA ALA A 77 -7.95 20.22 11.98
C ALA A 77 -8.07 21.69 11.58
N GLU A 78 -7.37 22.08 10.51
CA GLU A 78 -7.51 23.38 9.87
C GLU A 78 -8.23 23.19 8.54
N LEU A 79 -9.36 23.88 8.36
CA LEU A 79 -10.15 23.84 7.15
C LEU A 79 -9.95 25.14 6.39
N ASP A 80 -9.46 25.03 5.16
CA ASP A 80 -9.21 26.13 4.24
C ASP A 80 -10.09 26.01 3.00
N LEU A 81 -10.72 27.11 2.60
CA LEU A 81 -11.51 27.21 1.38
C LEU A 81 -10.83 28.17 0.41
N SER A 82 -10.50 27.70 -0.79
CA SER A 82 -9.89 28.51 -1.83
C SER A 82 -10.76 28.58 -3.09
N PRO A 83 -10.73 29.71 -3.83
CA PRO A 83 -11.32 29.79 -5.17
C PRO A 83 -10.54 28.86 -6.11
N SER A 84 -11.25 28.07 -6.89
CA SER A 84 -10.67 27.12 -7.86
C SER A 84 -11.51 27.08 -9.13
N LEU A 85 -10.96 26.53 -10.22
CA LEU A 85 -11.76 26.21 -11.42
C LEU A 85 -12.33 24.78 -11.34
N ARG A 86 -11.77 23.95 -10.46
CA ARG A 86 -12.19 22.57 -10.22
C ARG A 86 -12.54 22.38 -8.76
N GLY A 87 -13.63 21.65 -8.52
CA GLY A 87 -14.03 21.26 -7.18
C GLY A 87 -13.15 20.13 -6.65
N GLY A 88 -13.26 19.88 -5.35
CA GLY A 88 -12.53 18.79 -4.70
C GLY A 88 -12.21 19.10 -3.25
N THR A 89 -11.77 18.05 -2.56
CA THR A 89 -11.29 18.15 -1.18
C THR A 89 -9.94 17.46 -1.06
N THR A 90 -8.96 18.11 -0.45
CA THR A 90 -7.72 17.44 -0.01
C THR A 90 -7.76 17.29 1.51
N VAL A 91 -7.50 16.09 2.00
CA VAL A 91 -7.21 15.83 3.42
C VAL A 91 -5.71 15.60 3.56
N ASP A 92 -5.00 16.59 4.08
CA ASP A 92 -3.56 16.58 4.25
C ASP A 92 -3.21 16.07 5.66
N VAL A 93 -2.31 15.10 5.74
CA VAL A 93 -1.88 14.42 6.98
C VAL A 93 -0.36 14.43 7.07
N PRO A 94 0.28 15.54 7.43
CA PRO A 94 1.73 15.61 7.54
C PRO A 94 2.27 14.72 8.67
N PRO A 95 3.43 14.05 8.51
CA PRO A 95 4.28 13.95 7.31
C PRO A 95 3.89 12.79 6.37
N LEU A 96 2.76 12.13 6.62
CA LEU A 96 2.37 10.88 5.98
C LEU A 96 1.93 11.08 4.52
N GLY A 97 1.38 12.24 4.18
CA GLY A 97 0.94 12.55 2.82
C GLY A 97 -0.50 13.05 2.81
N ALA A 98 -1.19 12.90 1.68
CA ALA A 98 -2.53 13.48 1.50
C ALA A 98 -3.50 12.52 0.80
N LEU A 99 -4.79 12.72 1.08
CA LEU A 99 -5.91 12.08 0.38
C LEU A 99 -6.61 13.12 -0.49
N LEU A 100 -6.68 12.85 -1.79
CA LEU A 100 -7.35 13.71 -2.75
C LEU A 100 -8.70 13.10 -3.10
N LEU A 101 -9.76 13.85 -2.81
CA LEU A 101 -11.14 13.46 -2.96
C LEU A 101 -11.80 14.29 -4.05
N ASN A 102 -12.36 13.63 -5.06
CA ASN A 102 -13.24 14.27 -6.06
C ASN A 102 -14.65 14.52 -5.48
N SER A 103 -14.69 15.20 -4.34
CA SER A 103 -15.87 15.31 -3.46
C SER A 103 -17.01 16.16 -4.02
N HIS A 104 -16.74 17.20 -4.81
CA HIS A 104 -17.75 18.07 -5.41
C HIS A 104 -17.22 18.73 -6.67
N ASP A 105 -18.11 19.33 -7.44
CA ASP A 105 -17.76 20.16 -8.59
C ASP A 105 -17.98 21.65 -8.24
N GLY A 106 -17.43 22.53 -9.06
CA GLY A 106 -17.63 23.97 -8.92
C GLY A 106 -16.36 24.74 -8.61
N PRO A 107 -16.50 26.05 -8.33
CA PRO A 107 -15.36 26.96 -8.33
C PRO A 107 -14.69 27.11 -6.95
N THR A 108 -14.80 26.10 -6.09
CA THR A 108 -14.26 26.12 -4.73
C THR A 108 -13.50 24.84 -4.45
N TYR A 109 -12.43 24.93 -3.69
CA TYR A 109 -11.65 23.78 -3.26
C TYR A 109 -11.50 23.80 -1.74
N LEU A 110 -11.73 22.65 -1.10
CA LEU A 110 -11.61 22.50 0.35
C LEU A 110 -10.28 21.80 0.67
N THR A 111 -9.51 22.33 1.60
CA THR A 111 -8.33 21.66 2.14
C THR A 111 -8.54 21.47 3.63
N VAL A 112 -8.35 20.25 4.11
CA VAL A 112 -8.44 19.88 5.52
C VAL A 112 -7.06 19.41 5.94
N ARG A 113 -6.35 20.20 6.75
CA ARG A 113 -5.05 19.83 7.29
C ARG A 113 -5.23 19.25 8.68
N LEU A 114 -4.87 17.99 8.86
CA LEU A 114 -4.83 17.35 10.16
C LEU A 114 -3.50 17.69 10.84
N GLY A 115 -3.57 18.44 11.93
CA GLY A 115 -2.43 18.82 12.75
C GLY A 115 -2.06 17.75 13.78
N ALA A 116 -1.25 18.15 14.75
CA ALA A 116 -0.78 17.26 15.82
C ALA A 116 -1.94 16.67 16.66
N LEU A 117 -1.73 15.46 17.15
CA LEU A 117 -2.61 14.79 18.11
C LEU A 117 -2.61 15.55 19.44
N ASP A 118 -3.80 15.81 19.98
CA ASP A 118 -3.95 16.30 21.35
C ASP A 118 -3.73 15.14 22.32
N GLN A 119 -2.64 15.22 23.10
CA GLN A 119 -2.23 14.17 24.03
C GLN A 119 -3.33 13.83 25.04
N ARG A 120 -4.05 14.83 25.57
CA ARG A 120 -5.08 14.60 26.60
C ARG A 120 -6.29 13.88 26.02
N ARG A 121 -6.71 14.24 24.80
CA ARG A 121 -7.82 13.57 24.11
C ARG A 121 -7.44 12.17 23.65
N THR A 122 -6.19 11.99 23.23
CA THR A 122 -5.66 10.69 22.84
C THR A 122 -5.63 9.73 24.03
N GLN A 123 -5.17 10.20 25.20
CA GLN A 123 -5.18 9.42 26.43
C GLN A 123 -6.60 8.97 26.82
N ALA A 124 -7.56 9.90 26.78
CA ALA A 124 -8.97 9.62 27.06
C ALA A 124 -9.62 8.63 26.06
N LEU A 125 -9.05 8.47 24.86
CA LEU A 125 -9.49 7.48 23.87
C LEU A 125 -8.98 6.06 24.17
N ILE A 126 -7.81 5.94 24.82
CA ILE A 126 -7.16 4.65 25.14
C ILE A 126 -7.81 4.01 26.38
N ASP A 127 -8.20 4.83 27.36
CA ASP A 127 -8.64 4.35 28.67
C ASP A 127 -10.10 3.85 28.71
N ASP A 128 -10.90 4.09 27.67
CA ASP A 128 -12.32 3.67 27.60
C ASP A 128 -12.69 3.14 26.20
N PRO A 129 -13.02 1.84 26.04
CA PRO A 129 -13.45 1.27 24.76
C PRO A 129 -14.67 1.95 24.13
N ALA A 130 -15.55 2.56 24.93
CA ALA A 130 -16.73 3.28 24.45
C ALA A 130 -16.39 4.68 23.90
N SER A 131 -15.21 5.21 24.21
CA SER A 131 -14.76 6.52 23.75
C SER A 131 -14.46 6.56 22.24
N ILE A 132 -13.99 5.45 21.65
CA ILE A 132 -13.71 5.33 20.21
C ILE A 132 -15.01 5.44 19.41
N SER A 133 -16.06 4.75 19.86
CA SER A 133 -17.39 4.82 19.22
C SER A 133 -18.00 6.22 19.31
N ARG A 134 -17.87 6.88 20.47
CA ARG A 134 -18.32 8.27 20.66
C ARG A 134 -17.51 9.27 19.81
N ALA A 135 -16.19 9.09 19.73
CA ALA A 135 -15.33 9.94 18.91
C ALA A 135 -15.63 9.79 17.41
N SER A 136 -15.96 8.59 16.94
CA SER A 136 -16.38 8.35 15.56
C SER A 136 -17.72 9.04 15.24
N GLN A 137 -18.69 8.96 16.15
CA GLN A 137 -19.98 9.64 16.00
C GLN A 137 -19.87 11.17 16.07
N SER A 138 -19.04 11.69 16.98
CA SER A 138 -18.84 13.15 17.12
C SER A 138 -18.05 13.73 15.96
N ALA A 139 -17.08 13.01 15.40
CA ALA A 139 -16.25 13.49 14.29
C ALA A 139 -17.07 13.97 13.09
N VAL A 140 -18.14 13.24 12.72
CA VAL A 140 -19.02 13.63 11.61
C VAL A 140 -19.75 14.95 11.93
N ALA A 141 -20.25 15.09 13.16
CA ALA A 141 -20.92 16.30 13.60
C ALA A 141 -19.95 17.51 13.67
N ASP A 142 -18.73 17.28 14.16
CA ASP A 142 -17.68 18.28 14.30
C ASP A 142 -17.21 18.78 12.92
N ILE A 143 -17.00 17.88 11.96
CA ILE A 143 -16.67 18.23 10.57
C ILE A 143 -17.80 19.06 9.96
N ARG A 144 -19.06 18.60 10.09
CA ARG A 144 -20.22 19.31 9.54
C ARG A 144 -20.33 20.72 10.12
N ALA A 145 -20.17 20.86 11.44
CA ALA A 145 -20.20 22.15 12.11
C ALA A 145 -19.04 23.04 11.66
N GLY A 146 -17.83 22.49 11.52
CA GLY A 146 -16.64 23.18 11.02
C GLY A 146 -16.82 23.72 9.60
N VAL A 147 -17.29 22.88 8.67
CA VAL A 147 -17.57 23.25 7.27
C VAL A 147 -18.68 24.30 7.17
N MET A 148 -19.76 24.17 7.97
CA MET A 148 -20.81 25.19 8.01
C MET A 148 -20.29 26.53 8.52
N ARG A 149 -19.49 26.52 9.59
CA ARG A 149 -18.86 27.74 10.14
C ARG A 149 -17.91 28.37 9.12
N LEU A 150 -17.12 27.57 8.41
CA LEU A 150 -16.25 28.02 7.33
C LEU A 150 -17.06 28.69 6.22
N GLY A 151 -18.10 28.05 5.70
CA GLY A 151 -18.95 28.61 4.65
C GLY A 151 -19.60 29.94 5.05
N LEU A 152 -20.14 30.04 6.27
CA LEU A 152 -20.73 31.28 6.79
C LEU A 152 -19.68 32.39 6.98
N LYS A 153 -18.51 32.06 7.53
CA LYS A 153 -17.41 33.01 7.72
C LYS A 153 -16.89 33.53 6.37
N THR A 154 -16.69 32.64 5.39
CA THR A 154 -16.29 33.01 4.02
C THR A 154 -17.34 33.91 3.37
N LEU A 155 -18.62 33.55 3.47
CA LEU A 155 -19.71 34.35 2.88
C LEU A 155 -19.73 35.77 3.45
N GLY A 156 -19.65 35.90 4.78
CA GLY A 156 -19.59 37.19 5.46
C GLY A 156 -18.35 38.00 5.07
N ALA A 157 -17.18 37.36 5.06
CA ALA A 157 -15.92 38.02 4.71
C ALA A 157 -15.86 38.46 3.23
N ALA A 158 -16.35 37.64 2.30
CA ALA A 158 -16.44 37.96 0.86
C ALA A 158 -17.34 39.16 0.60
N VAL A 159 -18.53 39.19 1.22
CA VAL A 159 -19.46 40.32 1.10
C VAL A 159 -18.86 41.57 1.74
N LEU A 160 -18.30 41.48 2.95
CA LEU A 160 -17.71 42.62 3.65
C LEU A 160 -16.50 43.20 2.89
N ALA A 161 -15.57 42.36 2.45
CA ALA A 161 -14.41 42.78 1.65
C ALA A 161 -14.85 43.45 0.34
N THR A 162 -15.88 42.91 -0.31
CA THR A 162 -16.45 43.52 -1.53
C THR A 162 -17.09 44.87 -1.25
N LEU A 163 -17.88 45.01 -0.17
CA LEU A 163 -18.52 46.28 0.20
C LEU A 163 -17.47 47.36 0.50
N LEU A 164 -16.41 47.01 1.24
CA LEU A 164 -15.30 47.93 1.55
C LEU A 164 -14.56 48.35 0.27
N LEU A 165 -14.21 47.39 -0.59
CA LEU A 165 -13.50 47.67 -1.85
C LEU A 165 -14.36 48.50 -2.81
N ALA A 166 -15.64 48.15 -2.99
CA ALA A 166 -16.57 48.88 -3.84
C ALA A 166 -16.88 50.28 -3.29
N GLY A 167 -17.00 50.43 -1.97
CA GLY A 167 -17.16 51.73 -1.31
C GLY A 167 -15.96 52.65 -1.55
N LEU A 168 -14.74 52.10 -1.50
CA LEU A 168 -13.50 52.84 -1.77
C LEU A 168 -13.37 53.25 -3.24
N VAL A 169 -13.66 52.32 -4.16
CA VAL A 169 -13.47 52.52 -5.61
C VAL A 169 -14.55 53.39 -6.23
N PHE A 170 -15.83 53.11 -5.95
CA PHE A 170 -16.95 53.79 -6.60
C PHE A 170 -17.44 55.02 -5.84
N ARG A 171 -17.26 55.05 -4.52
CA ARG A 171 -17.77 56.11 -3.62
C ARG A 171 -19.26 56.40 -3.83
N ASP A 172 -20.02 55.38 -4.24
CA ASP A 172 -21.45 55.47 -4.59
C ASP A 172 -22.21 54.31 -3.93
N ILE A 173 -23.28 54.64 -3.21
CA ILE A 173 -24.02 53.65 -2.40
C ILE A 173 -24.77 52.62 -3.25
N ARG A 174 -25.27 53.00 -4.42
CA ARG A 174 -26.03 52.10 -5.30
C ARG A 174 -25.11 51.06 -5.92
N ARG A 175 -23.94 51.48 -6.43
CA ARG A 175 -22.94 50.58 -7.01
C ARG A 175 -22.32 49.67 -5.98
N THR A 176 -22.09 50.18 -4.77
CA THR A 176 -21.62 49.38 -3.63
C THR A 176 -22.66 48.31 -3.25
N ALA A 177 -23.94 48.67 -3.19
CA ALA A 177 -25.03 47.73 -2.93
C ALA A 177 -25.14 46.65 -4.03
N TRP A 178 -25.03 47.02 -5.31
CA TRP A 178 -24.99 46.07 -6.42
C TRP A 178 -23.79 45.11 -6.34
N ALA A 179 -22.60 45.62 -6.03
CA ALA A 179 -21.41 44.81 -5.86
C ALA A 179 -21.54 43.83 -4.68
N GLY A 180 -22.08 44.29 -3.54
CA GLY A 180 -22.36 43.44 -2.38
C GLY A 180 -23.40 42.36 -2.65
N GLY A 181 -24.49 42.70 -3.33
CA GLY A 181 -25.52 41.74 -3.76
C GLY A 181 -24.96 40.71 -4.76
N LEU A 182 -24.13 41.14 -5.70
CA LEU A 182 -23.46 40.25 -6.64
C LEU A 182 -22.44 39.34 -5.94
N ALA A 183 -21.67 39.85 -4.97
CA ALA A 183 -20.77 39.03 -4.15
C ALA A 183 -21.52 37.96 -3.36
N LEU A 184 -22.67 38.32 -2.79
CA LEU A 184 -23.54 37.37 -2.09
C LEU A 184 -24.00 36.26 -3.05
N VAL A 185 -24.51 36.61 -4.23
CA VAL A 185 -24.97 35.64 -5.24
C VAL A 185 -23.82 34.75 -5.72
N ILE A 186 -22.65 35.32 -6.04
CA ILE A 186 -21.48 34.56 -6.50
C ILE A 186 -21.00 33.59 -5.41
N THR A 187 -20.83 34.07 -4.18
CA THR A 187 -20.28 33.26 -3.09
C THR A 187 -21.27 32.22 -2.62
N ALA A 188 -22.54 32.59 -2.38
CA ALA A 188 -23.58 31.64 -1.99
C ALA A 188 -23.88 30.65 -3.12
N GLY A 189 -23.88 31.08 -4.39
CA GLY A 189 -24.03 30.21 -5.55
C GLY A 189 -22.88 29.22 -5.69
N SER A 190 -21.64 29.64 -5.42
CA SER A 190 -20.46 28.76 -5.45
C SER A 190 -20.51 27.70 -4.35
N LEU A 191 -20.80 28.11 -3.10
CA LEU A 191 -20.96 27.20 -1.97
C LEU A 191 -22.17 26.27 -2.15
N GLY A 192 -23.27 26.78 -2.68
CA GLY A 192 -24.47 26.01 -2.99
C GLY A 192 -24.24 24.97 -4.09
N LEU A 193 -23.49 25.33 -5.13
CA LEU A 193 -23.10 24.39 -6.18
C LEU A 193 -22.21 23.27 -5.63
N ALA A 194 -21.22 23.62 -4.80
CA ALA A 194 -20.41 22.63 -4.10
C ALA A 194 -21.27 21.68 -3.27
N ALA A 195 -22.24 22.21 -2.50
CA ALA A 195 -23.14 21.41 -1.67
C ALA A 195 -24.07 20.48 -2.49
N VAL A 196 -24.61 20.96 -3.62
CA VAL A 196 -25.52 20.19 -4.49
C VAL A 196 -24.78 19.11 -5.28
N THR A 197 -23.54 19.38 -5.67
CA THR A 197 -22.70 18.43 -6.44
C THR A 197 -21.85 17.51 -5.55
N MET A 198 -22.10 17.51 -4.24
CA MET A 198 -21.41 16.62 -3.30
C MET A 198 -21.61 15.15 -3.70
N ARG A 199 -20.49 14.44 -3.77
CA ARG A 199 -20.38 13.00 -4.04
C ARG A 199 -19.84 12.30 -2.80
N PRO A 200 -20.70 11.81 -1.89
CA PRO A 200 -20.26 11.11 -0.68
C PRO A 200 -19.39 9.88 -0.96
N GLN A 201 -19.61 9.23 -2.11
CA GLN A 201 -18.88 8.04 -2.55
C GLN A 201 -17.40 8.33 -2.82
N ALA A 202 -17.01 9.60 -3.02
CA ALA A 202 -15.60 9.96 -3.21
C ALA A 202 -14.71 9.60 -2.02
N ILE A 203 -15.30 9.38 -0.83
CA ILE A 203 -14.61 8.92 0.38
C ILE A 203 -14.18 7.44 0.24
N GLU A 204 -14.91 6.64 -0.53
CA GLU A 204 -14.61 5.22 -0.74
C GLU A 204 -13.44 5.02 -1.73
N GLU A 205 -13.21 5.96 -2.64
CA GLU A 205 -12.16 5.89 -3.68
C GLU A 205 -11.23 7.13 -3.69
N PRO A 206 -10.52 7.45 -2.59
CA PRO A 206 -9.56 8.55 -2.57
C PRO A 206 -8.31 8.22 -3.38
N ARG A 207 -7.72 9.25 -4.00
CA ARG A 207 -6.35 9.15 -4.53
C ARG A 207 -5.36 9.53 -3.43
N TYR A 208 -4.43 8.63 -3.15
CA TYR A 208 -3.40 8.84 -2.14
C TYR A 208 -2.13 9.44 -2.72
N GLU A 209 -1.45 10.26 -1.93
CA GLU A 209 -0.12 10.80 -2.22
C GLU A 209 0.79 10.65 -0.98
N GLY A 210 2.12 10.61 -1.20
CA GLY A 210 3.12 10.45 -0.14
C GLY A 210 3.21 9.02 0.40
N LEU A 211 3.54 8.88 1.69
CA LEU A 211 3.65 7.58 2.38
C LEU A 211 2.27 6.89 2.53
N LEU A 212 1.17 7.65 2.41
CA LEU A 212 -0.19 7.12 2.45
C LEU A 212 -0.60 6.31 1.20
N VAL A 213 0.19 6.31 0.13
CA VAL A 213 -0.07 5.47 -1.06
C VAL A 213 -0.15 3.98 -0.69
N ASN A 214 0.54 3.56 0.36
CA ASN A 214 0.56 2.18 0.85
C ASN A 214 -0.54 1.89 1.91
N ALA A 215 -1.32 2.89 2.34
CA ALA A 215 -2.30 2.76 3.42
C ALA A 215 -3.50 1.82 3.12
N PRO A 216 -4.05 1.74 1.89
CA PRO A 216 -5.14 0.82 1.57
C PRO A 216 -4.80 -0.66 1.77
N ALA A 217 -3.50 -1.02 1.77
CA ALA A 217 -3.05 -2.37 2.07
C ALA A 217 -3.16 -2.71 3.57
N ILE A 218 -3.25 -1.71 4.45
CA ILE A 218 -3.13 -1.86 5.90
C ILE A 218 -4.49 -1.73 6.62
N VAL A 219 -5.42 -0.93 6.10
CA VAL A 219 -6.72 -0.67 6.76
C VAL A 219 -7.86 -1.19 5.88
N GLY A 220 -8.34 -2.40 6.21
CA GLY A 220 -9.43 -3.07 5.51
C GLY A 220 -10.79 -2.40 5.71
N ASP A 221 -11.56 -2.32 4.62
CA ASP A 221 -12.90 -1.74 4.54
C ASP A 221 -13.94 -2.39 5.47
N ALA A 222 -14.83 -1.57 6.05
CA ALA A 222 -15.97 -2.03 6.87
C ALA A 222 -17.01 -2.87 6.09
N ARG A 223 -16.96 -2.88 4.75
CA ARG A 223 -17.71 -3.84 3.90
C ARG A 223 -17.14 -5.28 3.97
N ARG A 224 -15.93 -5.49 4.52
CA ARG A 224 -15.35 -6.82 4.71
C ARG A 224 -16.05 -7.62 5.80
N ILE A 225 -16.67 -7.02 6.81
CA ILE A 225 -17.25 -7.76 7.95
C ILE A 225 -18.34 -8.75 7.51
N ALA A 226 -19.15 -8.42 6.50
CA ALA A 226 -20.17 -9.34 5.96
C ALA A 226 -19.57 -10.42 5.02
N ASN A 227 -18.53 -10.06 4.26
CA ASN A 227 -17.78 -11.02 3.43
C ASN A 227 -16.89 -11.93 4.28
N ASP A 228 -16.48 -11.49 5.47
CA ASP A 228 -15.67 -12.23 6.42
C ASP A 228 -16.46 -13.34 7.07
N TYR A 229 -17.79 -13.21 7.26
CA TYR A 229 -18.60 -14.32 7.76
C TYR A 229 -18.70 -15.47 6.74
N THR A 230 -18.89 -15.15 5.46
CA THR A 230 -18.88 -16.14 4.37
C THR A 230 -17.49 -16.74 4.18
N LYS A 231 -16.43 -15.93 4.22
CA LYS A 231 -15.04 -16.43 4.20
C LYS A 231 -14.71 -17.27 5.43
N TYR A 232 -15.20 -16.91 6.61
CA TYR A 232 -15.00 -17.66 7.85
C TYR A 232 -15.75 -18.99 7.80
N ALA A 233 -16.97 -19.02 7.27
CA ALA A 233 -17.73 -20.24 7.01
C ALA A 233 -17.05 -21.13 5.97
N GLU A 234 -16.54 -20.57 4.86
CA GLU A 234 -15.74 -21.29 3.87
C GLU A 234 -14.40 -21.75 4.44
N GLN A 235 -13.77 -20.98 5.31
CA GLN A 235 -12.53 -21.35 6.01
C GLN A 235 -12.79 -22.49 7.01
N LEU A 236 -13.91 -22.47 7.73
CA LEU A 236 -14.32 -23.56 8.61
C LEU A 236 -14.68 -24.83 7.85
N GLN A 237 -15.42 -24.71 6.74
CA GLN A 237 -15.72 -25.85 5.86
C GLN A 237 -14.44 -26.44 5.26
N ARG A 238 -13.49 -25.60 4.84
CA ARG A 238 -12.15 -26.04 4.40
C ARG A 238 -11.35 -26.69 5.52
N LEU A 239 -11.41 -26.16 6.74
CA LEU A 239 -10.74 -26.74 7.91
C LEU A 239 -11.26 -28.15 8.18
N VAL A 240 -12.58 -28.32 8.28
CA VAL A 240 -13.23 -29.61 8.55
C VAL A 240 -13.00 -30.59 7.38
N GLY A 241 -13.07 -30.11 6.14
CA GLY A 241 -12.79 -30.90 4.94
C GLY A 241 -11.33 -31.38 4.87
N ASN A 242 -10.37 -30.46 5.04
CA ASN A 242 -8.95 -30.78 4.99
C ASN A 242 -8.54 -31.72 6.14
N VAL A 243 -9.07 -31.53 7.36
CA VAL A 243 -8.81 -32.43 8.50
C VAL A 243 -9.39 -33.82 8.25
N SER A 244 -10.63 -33.91 7.74
CA SER A 244 -11.26 -35.19 7.43
C SER A 244 -10.51 -35.92 6.30
N GLN A 245 -10.04 -35.19 5.30
CA GLN A 245 -9.31 -35.75 4.17
C GLN A 245 -7.89 -36.18 4.55
N LEU A 246 -7.17 -35.41 5.37
CA LEU A 246 -5.90 -35.83 5.96
C LEU A 246 -6.05 -37.14 6.72
N TYR A 247 -7.10 -37.29 7.54
CA TYR A 247 -7.37 -38.53 8.28
C TYR A 247 -7.58 -39.74 7.36
N THR A 248 -8.36 -39.56 6.28
CA THR A 248 -8.58 -40.63 5.30
C THR A 248 -7.32 -40.98 4.52
N THR A 249 -6.48 -40.00 4.17
CA THR A 249 -5.27 -40.24 3.37
C THR A 249 -4.17 -40.90 4.20
N VAL A 250 -3.98 -40.49 5.47
CA VAL A 250 -3.05 -41.14 6.40
C VAL A 250 -3.39 -42.62 6.58
N SER A 251 -4.67 -42.97 6.60
CA SER A 251 -5.14 -44.36 6.73
C SER A 251 -4.89 -45.22 5.48
N ALA A 252 -4.63 -44.60 4.32
CA ALA A 252 -4.41 -45.29 3.05
C ALA A 252 -2.92 -45.40 2.65
N LEU A 253 -2.00 -44.85 3.45
CA LEU A 253 -0.57 -44.90 3.18
C LEU A 253 -0.01 -46.34 3.33
N PRO A 254 1.11 -46.66 2.65
CA PRO A 254 1.87 -47.86 2.93
C PRO A 254 2.16 -47.96 4.43
N VAL A 255 1.94 -49.16 4.99
CA VAL A 255 2.11 -49.44 6.42
C VAL A 255 3.58 -49.27 6.80
N TYR A 256 3.97 -48.05 7.14
CA TYR A 256 5.13 -47.77 7.97
C TYR A 256 4.58 -47.47 9.36
N GLU A 257 4.65 -48.46 10.24
CA GLU A 257 4.44 -48.27 11.66
C GLU A 257 5.74 -47.73 12.25
N PRO A 258 5.79 -46.45 12.68
CA PRO A 258 6.99 -45.90 13.26
C PRO A 258 7.35 -46.71 14.51
N ALA A 259 8.59 -47.20 14.57
CA ALA A 259 9.07 -47.93 15.74
C ALA A 259 8.94 -47.06 17.01
N PRO A 260 8.74 -47.66 18.19
CA PRO A 260 8.76 -46.91 19.44
C PRO A 260 10.04 -46.07 19.59
N GLY A 261 9.89 -44.77 19.85
CA GLY A 261 11.02 -43.83 19.98
C GLY A 261 11.42 -43.09 18.70
N THR A 262 10.66 -43.23 17.60
CA THR A 262 10.83 -42.39 16.41
C THR A 262 10.62 -40.92 16.74
N THR A 263 11.54 -40.05 16.32
CA THR A 263 11.42 -38.59 16.40
C THR A 263 10.84 -38.06 15.09
N ARG A 264 9.79 -37.26 15.17
CA ARG A 264 9.09 -36.68 14.03
C ARG A 264 9.38 -35.20 13.91
N VAL A 265 9.96 -34.80 12.80
CA VAL A 265 10.31 -33.41 12.50
C VAL A 265 9.40 -32.90 11.41
N LEU A 266 8.77 -31.75 11.61
CA LEU A 266 8.08 -31.04 10.54
C LEU A 266 9.04 -30.03 9.93
N HIS A 267 9.33 -30.15 8.63
CA HIS A 267 10.09 -29.17 7.86
C HIS A 267 9.11 -28.22 7.16
N VAL A 268 9.28 -26.93 7.42
CA VAL A 268 8.54 -25.84 6.76
C VAL A 268 9.53 -24.80 6.23
N SER A 269 9.08 -24.03 5.23
CA SER A 269 9.86 -22.94 4.68
C SER A 269 8.95 -21.97 3.92
N ASP A 270 9.43 -20.76 3.67
CA ASP A 270 8.87 -19.82 2.71
C ASP A 270 7.37 -19.57 2.97
N MET A 271 7.04 -19.17 4.20
CA MET A 271 5.66 -18.92 4.63
C MET A 271 5.10 -17.59 4.10
N HIS A 272 5.96 -16.60 3.84
CA HIS A 272 5.61 -15.30 3.22
C HIS A 272 4.28 -14.73 3.74
N LEU A 273 4.16 -14.67 5.07
CA LEU A 273 2.98 -14.14 5.79
C LEU A 273 1.63 -14.78 5.46
N ASN A 274 1.57 -15.97 4.86
CA ASN A 274 0.28 -16.62 4.59
C ASN A 274 -0.30 -17.24 5.89
N PRO A 275 -1.42 -16.72 6.42
CA PRO A 275 -2.01 -17.25 7.66
C PRO A 275 -2.54 -18.68 7.52
N THR A 276 -2.81 -19.14 6.29
CA THR A 276 -3.24 -20.52 6.02
C THR A 276 -2.14 -21.53 6.38
N GLY A 277 -0.86 -21.15 6.24
CA GLY A 277 0.29 -21.97 6.61
C GLY A 277 0.24 -22.38 8.09
N TRP A 278 -0.04 -21.43 9.00
CA TRP A 278 -0.16 -21.72 10.44
C TRP A 278 -1.32 -22.65 10.80
N GLN A 279 -2.40 -22.64 10.03
CA GLN A 279 -3.51 -23.58 10.24
C GLN A 279 -3.09 -24.99 9.87
N LEU A 280 -2.45 -25.16 8.71
CA LEU A 280 -1.97 -26.46 8.25
C LEU A 280 -0.86 -27.01 9.17
N ILE A 281 0.11 -26.17 9.57
CA ILE A 281 1.16 -26.54 10.52
C ILE A 281 0.57 -27.07 11.82
N ARG A 282 -0.42 -26.38 12.41
CA ARG A 282 -1.07 -26.85 13.65
C ARG A 282 -1.71 -28.21 13.46
N THR A 283 -2.48 -28.38 12.38
CA THR A 283 -3.11 -29.66 12.06
C THR A 283 -2.06 -30.76 11.92
N VAL A 284 -0.97 -30.54 11.19
CA VAL A 284 0.08 -31.55 11.02
C VAL A 284 0.82 -31.83 12.33
N VAL A 285 1.14 -30.80 13.11
CA VAL A 285 1.76 -30.93 14.43
C VAL A 285 0.95 -31.83 15.36
N GLU A 286 -0.37 -31.62 15.40
CA GLU A 286 -1.28 -32.40 16.22
C GLU A 286 -1.49 -33.82 15.68
N GLN A 287 -1.84 -33.95 14.39
CA GLN A 287 -2.24 -35.23 13.80
C GLN A 287 -1.07 -36.21 13.63
N PHE A 288 0.12 -35.72 13.27
CA PHE A 288 1.31 -36.56 13.13
C PHE A 288 2.09 -36.70 14.45
N GLY A 289 1.69 -35.97 15.49
CA GLY A 289 2.40 -35.95 16.77
C GLY A 289 3.84 -35.49 16.60
N ILE A 290 4.04 -34.33 15.98
CA ILE A 290 5.36 -33.77 15.69
C ILE A 290 6.09 -33.44 17.00
N ASP A 291 7.39 -33.73 17.04
CA ASP A 291 8.26 -33.48 18.20
C ASP A 291 8.97 -32.14 18.11
N VAL A 292 9.34 -31.69 16.91
CA VAL A 292 10.00 -30.41 16.65
C VAL A 292 9.63 -29.91 15.25
N VAL A 293 9.42 -28.60 15.13
CA VAL A 293 9.28 -27.93 13.83
C VAL A 293 10.61 -27.27 13.48
N ILE A 294 11.06 -27.44 12.24
CA ILE A 294 12.22 -26.78 11.68
C ILE A 294 11.75 -25.88 10.53
N ASP A 295 11.99 -24.59 10.67
CA ASP A 295 11.70 -23.56 9.69
C ASP A 295 13.00 -23.07 9.04
N THR A 296 13.11 -23.28 7.73
CA THR A 296 14.28 -22.86 6.93
C THR A 296 14.18 -21.43 6.39
N GLY A 297 13.26 -20.61 6.89
CA GLY A 297 13.27 -19.15 6.70
C GLY A 297 12.25 -18.65 5.68
N ASP A 298 12.28 -17.34 5.43
CA ASP A 298 11.27 -16.58 4.69
C ASP A 298 9.87 -16.70 5.32
N ILE A 299 9.84 -16.52 6.65
CA ILE A 299 8.59 -16.49 7.42
C ILE A 299 7.82 -15.17 7.19
N THR A 300 8.55 -14.09 6.89
CA THR A 300 8.03 -12.74 6.56
C THR A 300 8.27 -12.37 5.11
N ASP A 301 7.52 -11.39 4.59
CA ASP A 301 7.71 -10.85 3.23
C ASP A 301 8.71 -9.69 3.19
N TRP A 302 8.63 -8.77 4.16
CA TRP A 302 9.42 -7.54 4.16
C TRP A 302 10.42 -7.44 5.31
N GLY A 303 10.38 -8.36 6.28
CA GLY A 303 11.19 -8.33 7.49
C GLY A 303 10.94 -7.10 8.37
N SER A 304 9.73 -6.53 8.34
CA SER A 304 9.35 -5.27 8.96
C SER A 304 8.65 -5.45 10.32
N GLU A 305 8.62 -4.40 11.15
CA GLU A 305 8.00 -4.46 12.49
C GLU A 305 6.50 -4.86 12.48
N PRO A 306 5.66 -4.37 11.55
CA PRO A 306 4.26 -4.75 11.48
C PRO A 306 4.01 -6.26 11.29
N GLU A 307 5.01 -7.00 10.82
CA GLU A 307 4.91 -8.44 10.52
C GLU A 307 5.16 -9.32 11.76
N ALA A 308 5.67 -8.73 12.86
CA ALA A 308 6.03 -9.45 14.07
C ALA A 308 4.85 -10.21 14.71
N SER A 309 3.61 -9.74 14.53
CA SER A 309 2.43 -10.44 15.04
C SER A 309 2.20 -11.79 14.36
N PHE A 310 2.63 -11.98 13.11
CA PHE A 310 2.50 -13.24 12.38
C PHE A 310 3.30 -14.36 13.05
N VAL A 311 4.52 -14.02 13.48
CA VAL A 311 5.47 -14.91 14.18
C VAL A 311 4.94 -15.36 15.55
N GLY A 312 4.04 -14.59 16.17
CA GLY A 312 3.40 -14.94 17.44
C GLY A 312 2.70 -16.31 17.46
N SER A 313 2.32 -16.82 16.29
CA SER A 313 1.70 -18.15 16.14
C SER A 313 2.61 -19.30 16.54
N ILE A 314 3.94 -19.11 16.51
CA ILE A 314 4.92 -20.11 16.99
C ILE A 314 4.63 -20.48 18.45
N GLY A 315 4.34 -19.48 19.29
CA GLY A 315 4.02 -19.64 20.70
C GLY A 315 2.82 -20.56 20.97
N LEU A 316 1.94 -20.72 19.98
CA LEU A 316 0.72 -21.53 20.08
C LEU A 316 0.97 -23.01 19.79
N LEU A 317 2.06 -23.37 19.10
CA LEU A 317 2.36 -24.77 18.75
C LEU A 317 2.72 -25.62 19.96
N LYS A 318 3.28 -25.01 21.02
CA LYS A 318 3.75 -25.70 22.24
C LYS A 318 4.76 -26.83 21.97
N LYS A 319 5.40 -26.81 20.81
CA LYS A 319 6.50 -27.69 20.40
C LYS A 319 7.74 -26.86 20.13
N PRO A 320 8.95 -27.38 20.36
CA PRO A 320 10.17 -26.70 19.95
C PRO A 320 10.13 -26.28 18.48
N TYR A 321 10.56 -25.05 18.20
CA TYR A 321 10.53 -24.44 16.87
C TYR A 321 11.91 -23.91 16.52
N VAL A 322 12.67 -24.64 15.72
CA VAL A 322 14.01 -24.24 15.27
C VAL A 322 13.87 -23.40 14.01
N TYR A 323 14.55 -22.27 13.97
CA TYR A 323 14.41 -21.30 12.89
C TYR A 323 15.77 -20.75 12.44
N ILE A 324 15.95 -20.62 11.13
CA ILE A 324 17.01 -19.80 10.52
C ILE A 324 16.37 -18.68 9.69
N ARG A 325 17.06 -17.55 9.54
CA ARG A 325 16.57 -16.46 8.67
C ARG A 325 16.65 -16.84 7.20
N GLY A 326 15.61 -16.52 6.45
CA GLY A 326 15.69 -16.43 4.99
C GLY A 326 16.14 -15.05 4.50
N ASN A 327 16.16 -14.83 3.19
CA ASN A 327 16.57 -13.55 2.62
C ASN A 327 15.47 -12.46 2.72
N HIS A 328 14.22 -12.81 3.03
CA HIS A 328 13.15 -11.86 3.36
C HIS A 328 13.08 -11.54 4.86
N ASP A 329 13.81 -12.29 5.70
CA ASP A 329 13.77 -12.13 7.14
C ASP A 329 14.90 -11.25 7.68
N SER A 330 14.52 -10.17 8.36
CA SER A 330 15.48 -9.25 8.95
C SER A 330 15.99 -9.75 10.31
N ALA A 331 17.01 -9.06 10.85
CA ALA A 331 17.43 -9.26 12.24
C ALA A 331 16.28 -8.99 13.24
N ARG A 332 15.32 -8.14 12.88
CA ARG A 332 14.11 -7.90 13.70
C ARG A 332 13.16 -9.08 13.65
N THR A 333 12.99 -9.70 12.48
CA THR A 333 12.22 -10.95 12.35
C THR A 333 12.80 -12.03 13.28
N ALA A 334 14.11 -12.26 13.22
CA ALA A 334 14.78 -13.20 14.13
C ALA A 334 14.59 -12.83 15.62
N ALA A 335 14.66 -11.55 15.98
CA ALA A 335 14.41 -11.12 17.35
C ALA A 335 12.95 -11.40 17.79
N ALA A 336 11.97 -11.18 16.91
CA ALA A 336 10.56 -11.49 17.17
C ALA A 336 10.31 -13.00 17.29
N VAL A 337 10.99 -13.82 16.49
CA VAL A 337 10.98 -15.29 16.62
C VAL A 337 11.59 -15.70 17.95
N ALA A 338 12.75 -15.15 18.32
CA ALA A 338 13.44 -15.48 19.57
C ALA A 338 12.65 -15.10 20.83
N GLN A 339 11.71 -14.15 20.73
CA GLN A 339 10.79 -13.79 21.83
C GLN A 339 9.69 -14.84 22.06
N GLN A 340 9.49 -15.78 21.12
CA GLN A 340 8.49 -16.83 21.27
C GLN A 340 9.00 -17.90 22.26
N PRO A 341 8.16 -18.37 23.20
CA PRO A 341 8.61 -19.16 24.35
C PRO A 341 9.21 -20.53 24.00
N ASN A 342 8.94 -21.03 22.81
CA ASN A 342 9.36 -22.34 22.30
C ASN A 342 10.29 -22.25 21.08
N ALA A 343 10.73 -21.05 20.70
CA ALA A 343 11.58 -20.85 19.52
C ALA A 343 13.08 -20.95 19.85
N ILE A 344 13.84 -21.45 18.87
CA ILE A 344 15.30 -21.54 18.90
C ILE A 344 15.82 -20.98 17.58
N VAL A 345 16.34 -19.76 17.61
CA VAL A 345 16.92 -19.12 16.43
C VAL A 345 18.38 -19.52 16.30
N LEU A 346 18.76 -20.08 15.15
CA LEU A 346 20.14 -20.43 14.83
C LEU A 346 20.77 -19.37 13.93
N ASP A 347 21.83 -18.74 14.42
CA ASP A 347 22.69 -17.85 13.63
C ASP A 347 24.14 -18.38 13.69
N ASN A 348 24.50 -19.18 12.69
CA ASN A 348 25.76 -19.94 12.63
C ASN A 348 26.10 -20.66 13.95
N SER A 349 25.15 -21.42 14.47
CA SER A 349 25.24 -22.05 15.79
C SER A 349 24.61 -23.44 15.78
N THR A 350 24.75 -24.16 16.91
CA THR A 350 24.20 -25.51 17.10
C THR A 350 23.25 -25.55 18.29
N THR A 351 22.27 -26.44 18.21
CA THR A 351 21.35 -26.76 19.32
C THR A 351 21.07 -28.26 19.35
N THR A 352 20.63 -28.79 20.50
CA THR A 352 20.09 -30.15 20.59
C THR A 352 18.62 -30.08 21.03
N VAL A 353 17.73 -30.65 20.23
CA VAL A 353 16.29 -30.60 20.43
C VAL A 353 15.66 -31.92 19.98
N ALA A 354 14.71 -32.46 20.75
CA ALA A 354 14.11 -33.78 20.49
C ALA A 354 15.15 -34.92 20.27
N GLY A 355 16.34 -34.77 20.87
CA GLY A 355 17.47 -35.69 20.71
C GLY A 355 18.23 -35.57 19.37
N LEU A 356 17.89 -34.61 18.52
CA LEU A 356 18.61 -34.26 17.29
C LEU A 356 19.56 -33.09 17.55
N THR A 357 20.81 -33.20 17.08
CA THR A 357 21.74 -32.06 17.03
C THR A 357 21.55 -31.34 15.70
N VAL A 358 21.15 -30.08 15.75
CA VAL A 358 20.86 -29.24 14.59
C VAL A 358 21.85 -28.08 14.56
N ALA A 359 22.45 -27.84 13.39
CA ALA A 359 23.27 -26.66 13.13
C ALA A 359 22.57 -25.79 12.09
N GLY A 360 22.66 -24.46 12.19
CA GLY A 360 22.01 -23.59 11.22
C GLY A 360 22.68 -22.25 11.04
N ILE A 361 22.59 -21.71 9.83
CA ILE A 361 22.98 -20.33 9.50
C ILE A 361 21.88 -19.69 8.66
N GLY A 362 21.56 -18.44 8.96
CA GLY A 362 20.62 -17.68 8.14
C GLY A 362 21.21 -17.28 6.79
N ASP A 363 20.34 -16.92 5.85
CA ASP A 363 20.76 -16.33 4.58
C ASP A 363 21.61 -15.06 4.85
N PRO A 364 22.79 -14.92 4.21
CA PRO A 364 23.63 -13.73 4.38
C PRO A 364 23.02 -12.49 3.72
N ARG A 365 21.98 -12.64 2.90
CA ARG A 365 21.31 -11.57 2.16
C ARG A 365 20.09 -11.07 2.93
N PHE A 366 19.68 -9.85 2.60
CA PHE A 366 18.37 -9.32 2.96
C PHE A 366 17.82 -8.59 1.74
N THR A 367 16.94 -9.26 0.98
CA THR A 367 16.38 -8.80 -0.29
C THR A 367 14.86 -8.95 -0.31
N PRO A 368 14.14 -8.25 0.60
CA PRO A 368 12.69 -8.33 0.67
C PRO A 368 11.98 -7.83 -0.59
N ASP A 369 12.62 -6.94 -1.34
CA ASP A 369 12.09 -6.33 -2.54
C ASP A 369 12.83 -6.80 -3.80
N LYS A 370 12.12 -7.52 -4.67
CA LYS A 370 12.64 -8.00 -5.96
C LYS A 370 12.74 -6.87 -7.00
N ASN A 371 12.07 -5.73 -6.81
CA ASN A 371 12.04 -4.59 -7.75
C ASN A 371 13.11 -3.52 -7.44
N THR A 372 13.59 -3.42 -6.20
CA THR A 372 14.76 -2.58 -5.84
C THR A 372 16.06 -3.35 -5.79
N SER A 373 15.99 -4.68 -5.93
CA SER A 373 17.15 -5.47 -6.34
C SER A 373 17.53 -5.02 -7.76
N PRO A 374 18.79 -4.61 -8.02
CA PRO A 374 19.20 -4.10 -9.33
C PRO A 374 18.73 -5.03 -10.44
N ALA A 375 18.24 -4.47 -11.55
CA ALA A 375 17.88 -5.25 -12.75
C ALA A 375 19.05 -6.19 -13.10
N GLY A 376 18.88 -7.49 -12.81
CA GLY A 376 20.00 -8.43 -12.74
C GLY A 376 20.20 -9.17 -11.41
N SER A 377 19.18 -9.26 -10.53
CA SER A 377 19.16 -10.09 -9.30
C SER A 377 19.24 -11.61 -9.55
N GLY A 378 19.79 -12.04 -10.69
CA GLY A 378 20.36 -13.37 -10.82
C GLY A 378 21.59 -13.50 -9.91
N LEU A 379 22.11 -14.71 -9.78
CA LEU A 379 23.38 -14.98 -9.09
C LEU A 379 24.52 -14.16 -9.73
N THR A 380 24.73 -12.92 -9.29
CA THR A 380 26.00 -12.24 -9.52
C THR A 380 27.09 -13.04 -8.81
N LYS A 381 28.33 -12.98 -9.30
CA LYS A 381 29.44 -13.70 -8.66
C LYS A 381 29.57 -13.37 -7.17
N GLN A 382 29.33 -12.11 -6.80
CA GLN A 382 29.38 -11.65 -5.41
C GLN A 382 28.27 -12.27 -4.57
N VAL A 383 27.04 -12.33 -5.08
CA VAL A 383 25.91 -12.99 -4.40
C VAL A 383 26.19 -14.48 -4.23
N ALA A 384 26.70 -15.15 -5.27
CA ALA A 384 27.08 -16.56 -5.21
C ALA A 384 28.18 -16.81 -4.17
N GLU A 385 29.20 -15.94 -4.10
CA GLU A 385 30.28 -16.04 -3.11
C GLU A 385 29.77 -15.84 -1.67
N GLN A 386 28.85 -14.90 -1.44
CA GLN A 386 28.23 -14.71 -0.13
C GLN A 386 27.46 -15.94 0.33
N VAL A 387 26.61 -16.48 -0.55
CA VAL A 387 25.76 -17.66 -0.29
C VAL A 387 26.61 -18.91 -0.04
N ILE A 388 27.60 -19.18 -0.90
CA ILE A 388 28.54 -20.30 -0.70
C ILE A 388 29.35 -20.10 0.59
N GLY A 389 29.78 -18.87 0.88
CA GLY A 389 30.51 -18.54 2.10
C GLY A 389 29.72 -18.77 3.39
N ALA A 390 28.38 -18.65 3.35
CA ALA A 390 27.54 -19.05 4.47
C ALA A 390 27.60 -20.57 4.72
N GLY A 391 27.57 -21.36 3.65
CA GLY A 391 27.78 -22.81 3.70
C GLY A 391 29.15 -23.20 4.28
N GLU A 392 30.22 -22.54 3.85
CA GLU A 392 31.59 -22.79 4.35
C GLU A 392 31.71 -22.48 5.85
N LYS A 393 31.10 -21.38 6.31
CA LYS A 393 31.03 -21.02 7.74
C LYS A 393 30.27 -22.08 8.53
N LEU A 394 29.11 -22.50 8.04
CA LEU A 394 28.32 -23.53 8.72
C LEU A 394 29.04 -24.88 8.75
N ALA A 395 29.73 -25.27 7.67
CA ALA A 395 30.54 -26.50 7.65
C ALA A 395 31.64 -26.50 8.72
N THR A 396 32.25 -25.34 8.97
CA THR A 396 33.21 -25.15 10.07
C THR A 396 32.52 -25.35 11.43
N THR A 397 31.35 -24.74 11.63
CA THR A 397 30.53 -24.89 12.84
C THR A 397 30.11 -26.34 13.07
N VAL A 398 29.70 -27.06 12.01
CA VAL A 398 29.30 -28.47 12.06
C VAL A 398 30.48 -29.35 12.47
N THR A 399 31.65 -29.14 11.85
CA THR A 399 32.86 -29.93 12.13
C THR A 399 33.41 -29.66 13.53
N GLY A 400 33.28 -28.43 14.02
CA GLY A 400 33.67 -28.03 15.37
C GLY A 400 32.66 -28.39 16.46
N SER A 401 31.50 -28.94 16.11
CA SER A 401 30.46 -29.30 17.07
C SER A 401 30.92 -30.41 18.02
N PRO A 402 30.65 -30.30 19.34
CA PRO A 402 31.04 -31.32 20.32
C PRO A 402 30.24 -32.63 20.15
N ARG A 403 29.12 -32.60 19.41
CA ARG A 403 28.30 -33.77 19.08
C ARG A 403 28.14 -33.86 17.56
N PRO A 404 28.03 -35.07 16.99
CA PRO A 404 27.69 -35.23 15.59
C PRO A 404 26.41 -34.47 15.25
N VAL A 405 26.46 -33.61 14.24
CA VAL A 405 25.28 -32.87 13.75
C VAL A 405 24.45 -33.82 12.88
N ASN A 406 23.17 -33.95 13.22
CA ASN A 406 22.21 -34.75 12.45
C ASN A 406 21.65 -33.96 11.27
N ILE A 407 21.38 -32.66 11.47
CA ILE A 407 20.71 -31.81 10.49
C ILE A 407 21.42 -30.45 10.40
N ALA A 408 21.80 -30.03 9.20
CA ALA A 408 22.27 -28.67 8.94
C ALA A 408 21.19 -27.86 8.21
N LEU A 409 21.03 -26.58 8.58
CA LEU A 409 20.02 -25.69 8.02
C LEU A 409 20.68 -24.55 7.26
N VAL A 410 20.28 -24.37 6.01
CA VAL A 410 20.61 -23.20 5.18
C VAL A 410 19.34 -22.75 4.47
N HIS A 411 19.14 -21.47 4.21
CA HIS A 411 17.93 -21.05 3.50
C HIS A 411 18.04 -21.33 1.99
N ASP A 412 19.08 -20.79 1.34
CA ASP A 412 19.33 -21.02 -0.08
C ASP A 412 20.10 -22.34 -0.30
N PRO A 413 19.59 -23.29 -1.11
CA PRO A 413 20.25 -24.57 -1.39
C PRO A 413 21.62 -24.42 -2.05
N ALA A 414 21.94 -23.28 -2.68
CA ALA A 414 23.28 -23.01 -3.18
C ALA A 414 24.35 -22.95 -2.06
N SER A 415 23.94 -22.76 -0.80
CA SER A 415 24.80 -22.84 0.38
C SER A 415 25.15 -24.28 0.79
N ALA A 416 24.49 -25.30 0.22
CA ALA A 416 24.60 -26.66 0.73
C ALA A 416 25.88 -27.39 0.31
N GLY A 417 26.50 -27.02 -0.82
CA GLY A 417 27.68 -27.71 -1.37
C GLY A 417 28.82 -27.94 -0.35
N PRO A 418 29.27 -26.89 0.38
CA PRO A 418 30.31 -27.02 1.42
C PRO A 418 29.96 -27.96 2.58
N LEU A 419 28.68 -28.32 2.78
CA LEU A 419 28.23 -29.22 3.84
C LEU A 419 28.35 -30.70 3.45
N SER A 420 28.71 -31.02 2.19
CA SER A 420 28.83 -32.40 1.75
C SER A 420 29.82 -33.19 2.60
N GLY A 421 29.38 -34.33 3.14
CA GLY A 421 30.18 -35.19 4.01
C GLY A 421 30.35 -34.69 5.45
N THR A 422 29.73 -33.57 5.83
CA THR A 422 29.82 -33.01 7.20
C THR A 422 28.70 -33.49 8.12
N CYS A 423 27.48 -33.68 7.58
CA CYS A 423 26.30 -34.20 8.28
C CYS A 423 25.46 -35.06 7.31
N PRO A 424 24.54 -35.93 7.80
CA PRO A 424 23.76 -36.80 6.92
C PRO A 424 22.62 -36.07 6.17
N LEU A 425 22.14 -34.95 6.71
CA LEU A 425 21.00 -34.21 6.15
C LEU A 425 21.21 -32.69 6.19
N VAL A 426 20.87 -32.03 5.09
CA VAL A 426 20.76 -30.58 4.95
C VAL A 426 19.31 -30.23 4.58
N LEU A 427 18.71 -29.29 5.30
CA LEU A 427 17.39 -28.74 4.99
C LEU A 427 17.53 -27.32 4.44
N ALA A 428 16.76 -27.01 3.39
CA ALA A 428 16.73 -25.72 2.73
C ALA A 428 15.34 -25.33 2.21
N GLY A 429 15.22 -24.09 1.72
CA GLY A 429 14.02 -23.49 1.14
C GLY A 429 14.34 -22.62 -0.08
N HIS A 430 13.88 -21.37 -0.09
CA HIS A 430 14.19 -20.29 -1.04
C HIS A 430 13.61 -20.44 -2.46
N THR A 431 13.59 -21.66 -3.00
CA THR A 431 13.19 -21.92 -4.39
C THR A 431 11.67 -22.02 -4.56
N HIS A 432 10.93 -22.12 -3.45
CA HIS A 432 9.50 -22.45 -3.39
C HIS A 432 9.14 -23.77 -4.09
N ALA A 433 10.13 -24.60 -4.42
CA ALA A 433 9.97 -25.83 -5.19
C ALA A 433 10.63 -26.99 -4.45
N ARG A 434 9.80 -27.90 -3.95
CA ARG A 434 10.28 -29.08 -3.22
C ARG A 434 11.21 -29.92 -4.08
N GLN A 435 12.36 -30.28 -3.54
CA GLN A 435 13.33 -31.15 -4.19
C GLN A 435 14.12 -31.95 -3.16
N VAL A 436 14.26 -33.26 -3.40
CA VAL A 436 15.15 -34.13 -2.62
C VAL A 436 16.28 -34.62 -3.51
N SER A 437 17.52 -34.44 -3.07
CA SER A 437 18.72 -34.84 -3.81
C SER A 437 19.87 -35.23 -2.88
N LYS A 438 20.95 -35.79 -3.43
CA LYS A 438 22.21 -36.00 -2.70
C LYS A 438 23.24 -34.95 -3.10
N LEU A 439 23.99 -34.45 -2.13
CA LEU A 439 25.17 -33.64 -2.42
C LEU A 439 26.27 -34.50 -3.05
N PRO A 440 27.19 -33.92 -3.85
CA PRO A 440 28.30 -34.64 -4.44
C PRO A 440 29.11 -35.40 -3.38
N GLN A 441 29.25 -36.72 -3.55
CA GLN A 441 29.90 -37.58 -2.57
C GLN A 441 31.37 -37.20 -2.37
N VAL A 442 31.76 -37.03 -1.09
CA VAL A 442 33.16 -36.86 -0.71
C VAL A 442 33.75 -38.24 -0.38
N PRO A 443 34.86 -38.67 -1.01
CA PRO A 443 35.48 -39.96 -0.72
C PRO A 443 35.80 -40.14 0.77
N GLY A 444 35.40 -41.29 1.33
CA GLY A 444 35.64 -41.63 2.75
C GLY A 444 34.77 -40.87 3.76
N LYS A 445 33.81 -40.07 3.32
CA LYS A 445 32.82 -39.41 4.17
C LYS A 445 31.43 -40.03 3.99
N GLN A 446 30.55 -39.80 4.95
CA GLN A 446 29.15 -40.21 4.85
C GLN A 446 28.44 -39.43 3.72
N PRO A 447 27.43 -40.02 3.05
CA PRO A 447 26.60 -39.28 2.11
C PRO A 447 25.77 -38.22 2.81
N THR A 448 25.52 -37.10 2.13
CA THR A 448 24.68 -36.01 2.62
C THR A 448 23.50 -35.82 1.69
N GLN A 449 22.29 -35.85 2.25
CA GLN A 449 21.07 -35.54 1.52
C GLN A 449 20.73 -34.05 1.65
N LEU A 450 20.21 -33.46 0.58
CA LEU A 450 19.66 -32.11 0.53
C LEU A 450 18.15 -32.20 0.30
N PHE A 451 17.40 -31.70 1.26
CA PHE A 451 15.95 -31.55 1.19
C PHE A 451 15.65 -30.06 1.08
N VAL A 452 15.17 -29.64 -0.09
CA VAL A 452 14.65 -28.30 -0.33
C VAL A 452 13.13 -28.38 -0.19
N GLU A 453 12.55 -27.60 0.71
CA GLU A 453 11.10 -27.55 0.89
C GLU A 453 10.45 -26.65 -0.18
N GLY A 454 9.18 -26.93 -0.48
CA GLY A 454 8.34 -25.98 -1.21
C GLY A 454 7.94 -24.78 -0.35
N SER A 455 6.93 -24.04 -0.79
CA SER A 455 6.38 -22.96 0.03
C SER A 455 5.28 -23.46 0.96
N THR A 456 5.49 -23.40 2.27
CA THR A 456 4.44 -23.63 3.26
C THR A 456 3.38 -22.50 3.24
N GLY A 457 3.73 -21.35 2.69
CA GLY A 457 2.82 -20.24 2.39
C GLY A 457 2.09 -20.35 1.05
N GLY A 458 2.47 -21.28 0.17
CA GLY A 458 2.00 -21.31 -1.22
C GLY A 458 2.22 -19.97 -1.94
N ALA A 459 1.27 -19.56 -2.79
CA ALA A 459 1.32 -18.24 -3.43
C ALA A 459 1.12 -17.06 -2.46
N GLY A 460 0.73 -17.29 -1.20
CA GLY A 460 0.51 -16.22 -0.21
C GLY A 460 -0.49 -15.14 -0.65
N LEU A 461 -0.32 -13.92 -0.10
CA LEU A 461 -0.98 -12.71 -0.60
C LEU A 461 -0.45 -12.29 -1.99
N ARG A 462 0.75 -12.74 -2.36
CA ARG A 462 1.39 -12.49 -3.66
C ARG A 462 0.68 -13.18 -4.83
N GLY A 463 -0.15 -14.20 -4.57
CA GLY A 463 -1.09 -14.73 -5.56
C GLY A 463 -2.12 -13.68 -6.04
N LEU A 464 -2.35 -12.61 -5.27
CA LEU A 464 -3.16 -11.46 -5.69
C LEU A 464 -2.36 -10.45 -6.52
N GLU A 465 -1.03 -10.55 -6.52
CA GLU A 465 -0.08 -9.74 -7.28
C GLU A 465 0.28 -10.38 -8.65
N GLY A 466 -0.37 -11.49 -9.01
CA GLY A 466 -0.24 -12.13 -10.32
C GLY A 466 0.75 -13.29 -10.40
N GLU A 467 1.31 -13.75 -9.27
CA GLU A 467 2.10 -14.99 -9.23
C GLU A 467 1.21 -16.23 -9.49
N LYS A 468 1.79 -17.29 -10.07
CA LYS A 468 1.07 -18.54 -10.31
C LYS A 468 0.63 -19.16 -8.96
N PRO A 469 -0.53 -19.84 -8.90
CA PRO A 469 -0.94 -20.55 -7.69
C PRO A 469 0.08 -21.64 -7.32
N THR A 470 0.97 -21.36 -6.37
CA THR A 470 1.86 -22.35 -5.76
C THR A 470 1.08 -23.09 -4.67
N PRO A 471 1.06 -24.44 -4.66
CA PRO A 471 0.41 -25.20 -3.60
C PRO A 471 1.15 -24.99 -2.27
N LEU A 472 0.45 -25.20 -1.16
CA LEU A 472 1.09 -25.23 0.15
C LEU A 472 1.82 -26.55 0.31
N SER A 473 3.08 -26.49 0.72
CA SER A 473 3.99 -27.63 0.83
C SER A 473 4.69 -27.67 2.19
N MET A 474 4.74 -28.85 2.80
CA MET A 474 5.57 -29.17 3.97
C MET A 474 5.88 -30.67 4.01
N SER A 475 6.96 -31.06 4.69
CA SER A 475 7.37 -32.46 4.80
C SER A 475 7.54 -32.90 6.25
N VAL A 476 7.09 -34.12 6.57
CA VAL A 476 7.31 -34.77 7.87
C VAL A 476 8.45 -35.76 7.73
N LEU A 477 9.50 -35.61 8.53
CA LEU A 477 10.69 -36.45 8.53
C LEU A 477 10.70 -37.36 9.75
N TYR A 478 11.00 -38.65 9.56
CA TYR A 478 11.00 -39.66 10.61
C TYR A 478 12.41 -40.14 10.92
N PHE A 479 12.86 -39.94 12.15
CA PHE A 479 14.18 -40.35 12.63
C PHE A 479 14.08 -41.47 13.65
N ASP A 480 14.94 -42.48 13.55
CA ASP A 480 15.01 -43.57 14.53
C ASP A 480 15.67 -43.13 15.86
N GLN A 481 15.89 -44.10 16.75
CA GLN A 481 16.55 -43.88 18.04
C GLN A 481 18.02 -43.44 17.88
N GLN A 482 18.67 -43.87 16.79
CA GLN A 482 20.03 -43.50 16.40
C GLN A 482 20.08 -42.15 15.65
N LYS A 483 18.92 -41.50 15.48
CA LYS A 483 18.76 -40.20 14.81
C LYS A 483 19.15 -40.23 13.33
N MET A 484 18.93 -41.37 12.68
CA MET A 484 19.04 -41.55 11.24
C MET A 484 17.66 -41.40 10.59
N LEU A 485 17.60 -40.77 9.42
CA LEU A 485 16.36 -40.57 8.66
C LEU A 485 15.90 -41.90 8.05
N GLN A 486 14.66 -42.29 8.36
CA GLN A 486 14.06 -43.57 7.97
C GLN A 486 13.01 -43.42 6.88
N ALA A 487 12.25 -42.32 6.94
CA ALA A 487 11.18 -42.04 5.99
C ALA A 487 10.90 -40.54 5.98
N TYR A 488 10.19 -40.10 4.96
CA TYR A 488 9.57 -38.77 4.94
C TYR A 488 8.21 -38.82 4.24
N ASP A 489 7.29 -37.97 4.69
CA ASP A 489 5.99 -37.76 4.06
C ASP A 489 5.95 -36.36 3.46
N ASP A 490 5.64 -36.28 2.17
CA ASP A 490 5.44 -35.03 1.45
C ASP A 490 3.96 -34.66 1.49
N ILE A 491 3.66 -33.50 2.09
CA ILE A 491 2.30 -32.97 2.19
C ILE A 491 2.18 -31.81 1.20
N THR A 492 1.20 -31.90 0.31
CA THR A 492 0.88 -30.84 -0.66
C THR A 492 -0.61 -30.55 -0.60
N VAL A 493 -0.98 -29.30 -0.36
CA VAL A 493 -2.38 -28.84 -0.37
C VAL A 493 -2.57 -27.85 -1.51
N GLY A 494 -3.56 -28.13 -2.37
CA GLY A 494 -3.88 -27.29 -3.52
C GLY A 494 -4.05 -25.82 -3.13
N GLY A 495 -3.48 -24.92 -3.96
CA GLY A 495 -3.61 -23.47 -3.78
C GLY A 495 -5.06 -23.00 -3.89
N THR A 496 -5.30 -21.69 -3.68
CA THR A 496 -6.63 -21.08 -3.73
C THR A 496 -7.47 -21.56 -4.93
N GLY A 497 -8.47 -22.40 -4.67
CA GLY A 497 -9.40 -22.94 -5.68
C GLY A 497 -9.33 -24.45 -5.93
N GLN A 498 -8.35 -25.19 -5.36
CA GLN A 498 -8.23 -26.64 -5.53
C GLN A 498 -8.33 -27.38 -4.18
N ALA A 499 -9.38 -28.18 -4.01
CA ALA A 499 -9.63 -28.97 -2.80
C ALA A 499 -8.93 -30.34 -2.84
N GLN A 500 -7.63 -30.37 -3.10
CA GLN A 500 -6.86 -31.62 -3.11
C GLN A 500 -5.72 -31.54 -2.09
N VAL A 501 -5.74 -32.47 -1.14
CA VAL A 501 -4.60 -32.77 -0.26
C VAL A 501 -3.94 -34.02 -0.83
N ASN A 502 -2.66 -33.91 -1.20
CA ASN A 502 -1.81 -35.02 -1.59
C ASN A 502 -0.82 -35.30 -0.45
N LEU A 503 -0.64 -36.58 -0.15
CA LEU A 503 0.28 -37.06 0.88
C LEU A 503 1.04 -38.25 0.30
N GLU A 504 2.36 -38.11 0.16
CA GLU A 504 3.21 -39.14 -0.43
C GLU A 504 4.26 -39.60 0.59
N ARG A 505 4.25 -40.89 0.94
CA ARG A 505 5.22 -41.47 1.87
C ARG A 505 6.39 -42.09 1.12
N HIS A 506 7.60 -41.71 1.51
CA HIS A 506 8.86 -42.24 1.00
C HIS A 506 9.61 -42.96 2.11
N ILE A 507 9.84 -44.26 1.93
CA ILE A 507 10.61 -45.08 2.86
C ILE A 507 12.05 -45.21 2.36
N ILE A 508 13.02 -44.92 3.23
CA ILE A 508 14.44 -45.04 2.92
C ILE A 508 14.86 -46.49 3.19
N LYS A 509 15.22 -47.22 2.12
CA LYS A 509 15.61 -48.64 2.22
C LYS A 509 16.91 -48.84 3.00
N ASP A 510 17.89 -47.96 2.78
CA ASP A 510 19.17 -47.97 3.49
C ASP A 510 19.45 -46.58 4.08
N PRO A 511 19.13 -46.38 5.38
CA PRO A 511 19.35 -45.11 6.07
C PRO A 511 20.80 -44.63 6.06
N THR A 512 21.78 -45.54 5.94
CA THR A 512 23.21 -45.17 5.91
C THR A 512 23.63 -44.59 4.57
N GLN A 513 22.92 -44.95 3.49
CA GLN A 513 23.13 -44.43 2.14
C GLN A 513 22.20 -43.26 1.80
N GLY A 514 21.15 -43.06 2.60
CA GLY A 514 20.08 -42.10 2.34
C GLY A 514 19.13 -42.53 1.22
N ALA A 515 18.15 -41.69 0.89
CA ALA A 515 17.13 -41.95 -0.12
C ALA A 515 17.74 -42.21 -1.52
N GLU A 516 17.09 -43.06 -2.32
CA GLU A 516 17.48 -43.32 -3.72
C GLU A 516 17.02 -42.16 -4.63
N VAL A 517 17.73 -41.03 -4.57
CA VAL A 517 17.39 -39.77 -5.28
C VAL A 517 18.55 -39.26 -6.15
N PRO A 518 18.29 -38.36 -7.13
CA PRO A 518 19.33 -37.78 -7.97
C PRO A 518 20.41 -37.03 -7.17
N VAL A 519 21.62 -36.96 -7.73
CA VAL A 519 22.72 -36.15 -7.18
C VAL A 519 22.60 -34.72 -7.71
N THR A 520 22.75 -33.71 -6.84
CA THR A 520 22.76 -32.30 -7.23
C THR A 520 23.93 -32.01 -8.18
N PRO A 521 23.71 -31.30 -9.30
CA PRO A 521 24.82 -30.87 -10.15
C PRO A 521 25.74 -29.91 -9.38
N THR A 522 27.05 -30.17 -9.40
CA THR A 522 28.05 -29.33 -8.74
C THR A 522 28.06 -27.92 -9.35
N PRO A 523 27.82 -26.84 -8.57
CA PRO A 523 28.08 -25.48 -9.05
C PRO A 523 29.59 -25.28 -9.15
N THR A 524 30.14 -25.35 -10.37
CA THR A 524 31.56 -25.06 -10.60
C THR A 524 31.80 -23.56 -10.55
N ARG A 525 32.73 -23.09 -9.71
CA ARG A 525 33.21 -21.71 -9.71
C ARG A 525 33.95 -21.46 -11.04
N GLY A 526 33.25 -21.01 -12.09
CA GLY A 526 33.83 -20.51 -13.35
C GLY A 526 33.85 -21.44 -14.57
N GLY A 527 32.71 -21.97 -15.01
CA GLY A 527 32.58 -22.55 -16.37
C GLY A 527 32.21 -21.49 -17.42
N PRO A 528 32.72 -21.57 -18.67
CA PRO A 528 32.47 -20.56 -19.70
C PRO A 528 30.99 -20.51 -20.10
N GLU A 529 30.47 -19.29 -20.33
CA GLU A 529 29.15 -19.04 -20.91
C GLU A 529 29.00 -19.87 -22.20
N SER A 530 27.99 -20.73 -22.24
CA SER A 530 27.59 -21.35 -23.51
C SER A 530 27.06 -20.26 -24.43
N ALA A 531 27.78 -20.04 -25.53
CA ALA A 531 27.41 -19.12 -26.58
C ALA A 531 26.00 -19.48 -27.12
N SER A 532 25.10 -18.50 -27.11
CA SER A 532 23.81 -18.58 -27.79
C SER A 532 24.00 -18.93 -29.28
N PRO A 533 23.19 -19.82 -29.87
CA PRO A 533 23.27 -20.10 -31.29
C PRO A 533 22.79 -18.89 -32.09
N SER A 534 23.64 -18.41 -33.01
CA SER A 534 23.30 -17.39 -33.99
C SER A 534 22.10 -17.81 -34.84
N PRO A 535 21.15 -16.90 -35.16
CA PRO A 535 20.05 -17.22 -36.05
C PRO A 535 20.57 -17.29 -37.48
N THR A 536 20.44 -18.45 -38.11
CA THR A 536 20.67 -18.63 -39.55
C THR A 536 19.60 -17.88 -40.33
N ARG A 537 20.05 -17.22 -41.39
CA ARG A 537 19.29 -16.35 -42.29
C ARG A 537 18.47 -17.15 -43.31
#